data_AF-A0A7C7R015-F1
#
_entry.id   AF-A0A7C7R015-F1
#
_cell.length_a   1.000
_cell.length_b   1.000
_cell.length_c   1.000
_cell.angle_alpha   90.00
_cell.angle_beta   90.00
_cell.angle_gamma   90.00
#
_symmetry.space_group_name_H-M   'P 1'
#
loop_
_entity.id
_entity.type
_entity.pdbx_description
1 polymer ?
#
loop_
_entity_poly.entity_id
_entity_poly.type
_entity_poly.pdbx_seq_one_letter_code
_entity_poly.pdbx_strand_id
1 'polypeptide(L)' 'MTPTCLLLGAPLDCGKHRRGCLMGPDAFRVAGLVETLQGLGRDVRDLGNVTPAPLRGVRG' A
#
# COMPACT_ATOMS: atom_id res chain seq x y z
N MET A 1 6.29 8.09 23.76
CA MET A 1 6.45 8.58 22.37
C MET A 1 5.76 7.58 21.46
N THR A 2 4.72 7.97 20.73
CA THR A 2 3.96 7.08 19.84
C THR A 2 4.70 6.90 18.52
N PRO A 3 5.08 5.66 18.12
CA PRO A 3 5.80 5.47 16.87
C PRO A 3 4.93 5.78 15.66
N THR A 4 5.49 6.51 14.71
CA THR A 4 4.82 6.82 13.44
C THR A 4 4.85 5.60 12.51
N CYS A 5 3.72 5.31 11.89
CA CYS A 5 3.55 4.25 10.91
C CYS A 5 3.16 4.87 9.56
N LEU A 6 4.00 4.72 8.55
CA LEU A 6 3.71 5.19 7.19
C LEU A 6 3.05 4.06 6.41
N LEU A 7 1.85 4.27 5.93
CA LEU A 7 1.11 3.30 5.13
C LEU A 7 1.21 3.68 3.65
N LEU A 8 1.73 2.75 2.84
CA LEU A 8 1.88 2.87 1.39
C LEU A 8 1.24 1.65 0.73
N GLY A 9 0.30 1.88 -0.17
CA GLY A 9 -0.26 0.82 -1.00
C GLY A 9 0.52 0.65 -2.28
N ALA A 10 0.92 -0.57 -2.61
CA ALA A 10 1.54 -0.92 -3.88
C ALA A 10 0.58 -1.78 -4.71
N PRO A 11 -0.26 -1.19 -5.59
CA PRO A 11 -1.19 -1.93 -6.42
C PRO A 11 -0.40 -2.67 -7.52
N LEU A 12 0.10 -3.85 -7.19
CA LEU A 12 0.89 -4.68 -8.08
C LEU A 12 0.00 -5.77 -8.69
N ASP A 13 -0.14 -5.75 -10.01
CA ASP A 13 -0.77 -6.84 -10.77
C ASP A 13 0.29 -7.72 -11.45
N CYS A 14 1.23 -8.23 -10.67
CA CYS A 14 2.24 -9.16 -11.18
C CYS A 14 1.71 -10.59 -11.19
N GLY A 15 1.16 -11.01 -12.33
CA GLY A 15 1.33 -12.36 -12.87
C GLY A 15 0.80 -13.55 -12.06
N LYS A 16 -0.25 -13.41 -11.25
CA LYS A 16 -1.01 -14.58 -10.80
C LYS A 16 -2.17 -14.83 -11.75
N HIS A 17 -2.53 -16.10 -11.94
CA HIS A 17 -3.59 -16.60 -12.83
C HIS A 17 -5.01 -16.03 -12.53
N ARG A 18 -5.15 -15.11 -11.56
CA ARG A 18 -6.39 -14.51 -11.06
C ARG A 18 -6.25 -12.99 -11.03
N ARG A 19 -7.14 -12.31 -11.76
CA ARG A 19 -7.36 -10.85 -11.69
C ARG A 19 -7.80 -10.49 -10.26
N GLY A 20 -7.27 -9.41 -9.68
CA GLY A 20 -7.72 -8.90 -8.38
C GLY A 20 -6.64 -8.33 -7.45
N CYS A 21 -5.35 -8.51 -7.77
CA CYS A 21 -4.25 -8.01 -6.91
C CYS A 21 -4.16 -6.47 -6.87
N LEU A 22 -4.71 -5.77 -7.86
CA LEU A 22 -4.85 -4.31 -7.85
C LEU A 22 -5.69 -3.80 -6.66
N MET A 23 -6.67 -4.59 -6.20
CA MET A 23 -7.57 -4.21 -5.12
C MET A 23 -7.00 -4.50 -3.73
N GLY A 24 -5.86 -5.20 -3.63
CA GLY A 24 -5.29 -5.64 -2.34
C GLY A 24 -5.12 -4.50 -1.34
N PRO A 25 -4.39 -3.42 -1.68
CA PRO A 25 -4.20 -2.29 -0.78
C PRO A 25 -5.51 -1.65 -0.32
N ASP A 26 -6.47 -1.47 -1.23
CA ASP A 26 -7.74 -0.82 -0.92
C ASP A 26 -8.65 -1.73 -0.08
N ALA A 27 -8.61 -3.04 -0.31
CA ALA A 27 -9.33 -4.03 0.50
C ALA A 27 -8.86 -4.01 1.96
N PHE A 28 -7.55 -3.85 2.22
CA PHE A 28 -7.04 -3.74 3.59
C PHE A 28 -7.47 -2.44 4.28
N ARG A 29 -7.60 -1.33 3.53
CA ARG A 29 -8.17 -0.10 4.08
C ARG A 29 -9.62 -0.29 4.46
N VAL A 30 -10.43 -0.87 3.57
CA VAL A 30 -11.83 -1.20 3.85
C VAL A 30 -11.97 -2.15 5.05
N ALA A 31 -11.02 -3.06 5.24
CA ALA A 31 -10.98 -3.98 6.38
C ALA A 31 -10.58 -3.32 7.71
N GLY A 32 -10.32 -2.01 7.75
CA GLY A 32 -10.05 -1.28 8.99
C GLY A 32 -8.60 -1.29 9.45
N LEU A 33 -7.64 -1.44 8.52
CA LEU A 33 -6.21 -1.50 8.87
C LEU A 33 -5.72 -0.24 9.59
N VAL A 34 -6.19 0.95 9.17
CA VAL A 34 -5.75 2.23 9.75
C VAL A 34 -6.23 2.35 11.20
N GLU A 35 -7.50 2.05 11.43
CA GLU A 35 -8.17 2.08 12.72
C GLU A 35 -7.52 1.07 13.67
N THR A 36 -7.18 -0.11 13.17
CA THR A 36 -6.47 -1.15 13.93
C THR A 36 -5.09 -0.66 14.38
N LEU A 37 -4.31 -0.07 13.47
CA LEU A 37 -2.97 0.46 13.80
C LEU A 37 -3.04 1.64 14.78
N GLN A 38 -4.04 2.52 14.63
CA GLN A 38 -4.31 3.60 15.58
C GLN A 38 -4.71 3.07 16.96
N GLY A 39 -5.56 2.04 17.03
CA GLY A 39 -5.92 1.35 18.28
C GLY A 39 -4.74 0.72 19.00
N LEU A 40 -3.66 0.38 18.28
CA LEU A 40 -2.39 -0.09 18.83
C LEU A 40 -1.46 1.06 19.29
N GLY A 41 -1.92 2.30 19.27
CA GLY A 41 -1.15 3.47 19.71
C GLY A 41 -0.11 3.97 18.69
N ARG A 42 -0.33 3.71 17.39
CA ARG A 42 0.52 4.24 16.31
C ARG A 42 -0.01 5.57 15.78
N ASP A 43 0.91 6.49 15.47
CA ASP A 43 0.60 7.66 14.65
C ASP A 43 0.63 7.27 13.17
N VAL A 44 -0.53 6.96 12.60
CA VAL A 44 -0.63 6.43 11.23
C VAL A 44 -0.77 7.57 10.22
N ARG A 45 0.11 7.58 9.22
CA ARG A 45 0.02 8.45 8.05
C ARG A 45 -0.17 7.59 6.81
N ASP A 46 -1.37 7.62 6.24
CA ASP A 46 -1.65 6.99 4.96
C ASP A 46 -1.21 7.89 3.82
N LEU A 47 -0.28 7.40 3.01
CA LEU A 47 0.31 8.10 1.88
C LEU A 47 -0.33 7.67 0.55
N GLY A 48 -1.36 6.83 0.58
CA GLY A 48 -2.10 6.38 -0.59
C GLY A 48 -1.42 5.26 -1.37
N ASN A 49 -1.81 5.11 -2.64
CA ASN A 49 -1.26 4.10 -3.53
C ASN A 49 -0.14 4.69 -4.39
N VAL A 50 0.99 4.00 -4.47
CA VAL A 50 2.08 4.36 -5.38
C VAL A 50 1.70 4.02 -6.81
N THR A 51 2.17 4.84 -7.75
CA THR A 51 2.10 4.55 -9.19
C THR A 51 3.50 4.19 -9.70
N PRO A 52 3.63 3.21 -10.61
CA PRO A 52 4.93 2.87 -11.18
C PRO A 52 5.52 4.09 -11.90
N ALA A 53 6.78 4.41 -11.59
CA ALA A 53 7.52 5.37 -12.40
C ALA A 53 7.81 4.78 -13.79
N PRO A 54 7.97 5.62 -14.83
CA PRO A 54 8.43 5.16 -16.14
C PRO A 54 9.74 4.38 -16.02
N LEU A 55 9.85 3.27 -16.76
CA LEU A 55 11.08 2.47 -16.80
C LEU A 55 12.21 3.34 -17.36
N ARG A 56 13.30 3.46 -16.60
CA ARG A 56 14.51 4.11 -17.09
C ARG A 56 15.15 3.21 -18.15
N GLY A 57 15.26 3.71 -19.38
CA GLY A 57 15.90 2.98 -20.47
C GLY A 57 17.33 2.59 -20.10
N VAL A 58 17.64 1.30 -20.21
CA VAL A 58 19.02 0.81 -20.14
C VAL A 58 19.63 1.09 -21.51
N ARG A 59 20.67 1.94 -21.57
CA ARG A 59 21.46 2.08 -22.80
C ARG A 59 22.27 0.80 -22.96
N GLY A 60 22.00 0.05 -24.03
CA GLY A 60 22.86 -1.04 -24.49
C GLY A 60 24.16 -0.53 -25.09
#